data_AF-A0A142WQK6-F1
#
_entry.id   AF-A0A142WQK6-F1
#
_cell.length_a   1.000
_cell.length_b   1.000
_cell.length_c   1.000
_cell.angle_alpha   90.00
_cell.angle_beta   90.00
_cell.angle_gamma   90.00
#
_symmetry.space_group_name_H-M   'P 1'
#
loop_
_entity.id
_entity.type
_entity.pdbx_description
1 polymer ?
#
loop_
_entity_poly.entity_id
_entity_poly.type
_entity_poly.pdbx_seq_one_letter_code
_entity_poly.pdbx_strand_id
1 'polypeptide(L)'
;MSMRRLAIFEDEWRLLVDLVTGFSHDRCHPMRFELAVKGLMRVGLVEEVSNGVRVTQLGRQVRASCPPFGYGGPRVWAGVVEADGTMKPAATA
;
A
#
# COMPACT_ATOMS: atom_id res chain seq x y z
N MET A 1 -11.10 -10.08 12.16
CA MET A 1 -11.51 -9.91 10.75
C MET A 1 -12.42 -8.70 10.55
N SER A 2 -11.88 -7.58 10.11
CA SER A 2 -12.67 -6.42 9.64
C SER A 2 -12.49 -6.24 8.14
N MET A 3 -13.58 -6.12 7.40
CA MET A 3 -13.53 -5.83 5.97
C MET A 3 -13.08 -4.37 5.79
N ARG A 4 -11.99 -4.16 5.06
CA ARG A 4 -11.48 -2.83 4.71
C ARG A 4 -11.56 -2.60 3.22
N ARG A 5 -11.98 -1.40 2.84
CA ARG A 5 -11.96 -0.90 1.47
C ARG A 5 -11.04 0.30 1.39
N LEU A 6 -10.04 0.25 0.53
CA LEU A 6 -9.05 1.29 0.32
C LEU A 6 -9.11 1.79 -1.12
N ALA A 7 -9.16 3.10 -1.29
CA ALA A 7 -8.94 3.75 -2.57
C ALA A 7 -7.47 4.17 -2.65
N ILE A 8 -6.81 3.83 -3.76
CA ILE A 8 -5.38 4.05 -3.99
C ILE A 8 -5.24 4.76 -5.33
N PHE A 9 -4.74 5.99 -5.31
CA PHE A 9 -4.52 6.78 -6.52
C PHE A 9 -3.31 6.28 -7.31
N GLU A 10 -3.16 6.75 -8.55
CA GLU A 10 -2.08 6.28 -9.43
C GLU A 10 -0.69 6.55 -8.85
N ASP A 11 -0.46 7.77 -8.35
CA ASP A 11 0.83 8.16 -7.77
C ASP A 11 1.14 7.35 -6.48
N GLU A 12 0.13 7.09 -5.65
CA GLU A 12 0.24 6.24 -4.46
C GLU A 12 0.57 4.78 -4.84
N TRP A 13 -0.09 4.26 -5.87
CA TRP A 13 0.15 2.90 -6.35
C TRP A 13 1.56 2.74 -6.91
N ARG A 14 2.02 3.68 -7.75
CA ARG A 14 3.38 3.67 -8.30
C ARG A 14 4.42 3.69 -7.20
N LEU A 15 4.25 4.58 -6.23
CA LEU A 15 5.12 4.65 -5.07
C LEU A 15 5.13 3.35 -4.26
N LEU A 16 3.96 2.77 -3.99
CA LEU A 16 3.86 1.50 -3.26
C LEU A 16 4.58 0.37 -3.99
N VAL A 17 4.46 0.30 -5.32
CA VAL A 17 5.19 -0.68 -6.15
C VAL A 17 6.69 -0.45 -6.03
N ASP A 18 7.16 0.79 -6.24
CA ASP A 18 8.58 1.14 -6.19
C ASP A 18 9.20 0.81 -4.82
N LEU A 19 8.50 1.11 -3.72
CA LEU A 19 8.95 0.79 -2.36
C LEU A 19 8.99 -0.72 -2.08
N VAL A 20 8.16 -1.53 -2.74
CA VAL A 20 8.15 -2.99 -2.59
C VAL A 20 9.22 -3.66 -3.46
N THR A 21 9.47 -3.16 -4.68
CA THR A 21 10.38 -3.79 -5.65
C THR A 21 11.81 -3.28 -5.59
N GLY A 22 12.06 -2.19 -4.86
CA GLY A 22 13.37 -1.52 -4.80
C GLY A 22 13.26 -0.13 -5.43
N PHE A 23 13.34 0.88 -4.58
CA PHE A 23 13.02 2.26 -4.94
C PHE A 23 14.12 2.89 -5.80
N SER A 24 13.75 3.62 -6.85
CA SER A 24 14.67 4.44 -7.66
C SER A 24 14.23 5.91 -7.61
N HIS A 25 14.95 6.73 -6.82
CA HIS A 25 14.65 8.16 -6.61
C HIS A 25 14.63 9.00 -7.90
N ASP A 26 15.36 8.57 -8.94
CA ASP A 26 15.61 9.38 -10.15
C ASP A 26 14.38 9.61 -11.06
N ARG A 27 13.25 8.95 -10.79
CA ARG A 27 12.05 9.01 -11.65
C ARG A 27 10.83 9.67 -11.01
N CYS A 28 10.96 10.22 -9.81
CA CYS A 28 9.82 10.77 -9.07
C CYS A 28 9.89 12.29 -8.92
N HIS A 29 8.78 12.98 -9.23
CA HIS A 29 8.66 14.42 -8.99
C HIS A 29 8.49 14.68 -7.47
N PRO A 30 9.34 15.51 -6.83
CA PRO A 30 9.41 15.61 -5.36
C PRO A 30 8.06 15.90 -4.66
N MET A 31 7.28 16.86 -5.18
CA MET A 31 5.96 17.16 -4.59
C MET A 31 4.94 16.03 -4.74
N ARG A 32 4.99 15.27 -5.85
CA ARG A 32 4.08 14.14 -6.08
C ARG A 32 4.44 12.97 -5.17
N PHE A 33 5.74 12.80 -4.92
CA PHE A 33 6.26 11.83 -3.97
C PHE A 33 5.73 12.10 -2.55
N GLU A 34 5.89 13.32 -2.03
CA GLU A 34 5.43 13.65 -0.67
C GLU A 34 3.91 13.47 -0.49
N LEU A 35 3.12 13.89 -1.48
CA LEU A 35 1.67 13.70 -1.45
C LEU A 35 1.28 12.22 -1.48
N ALA A 36 1.95 11.42 -2.31
CA ALA A 36 1.74 9.98 -2.37
C ALA A 36 2.14 9.28 -1.06
N VAL A 37 3.25 9.66 -0.44
CA VAL A 37 3.67 9.15 0.88
C VAL A 37 2.59 9.44 1.92
N LYS A 38 2.13 10.69 2.02
CA LYS A 38 1.07 11.09 2.97
C LYS A 38 -0.23 10.33 2.74
N GLY A 39 -0.61 10.11 1.48
CA GLY A 39 -1.76 9.29 1.09
C GLY A 39 -1.63 7.85 1.60
N LEU A 40 -0.51 7.19 1.28
CA LEU A 40 -0.22 5.82 1.71
C LEU A 40 -0.14 5.68 3.25
N MET A 41 0.39 6.68 3.95
CA MET A 41 0.42 6.70 5.43
C MET A 41 -0.99 6.78 6.00
N ARG A 42 -1.84 7.65 5.45
CA ARG A 42 -3.23 7.82 5.91
C ARG A 42 -4.05 6.53 5.83
N VAL A 43 -3.79 5.70 4.82
CA VAL A 43 -4.45 4.39 4.66
C VAL A 43 -3.69 3.22 5.32
N GLY A 44 -2.56 3.50 5.97
CA GLY A 44 -1.76 2.51 6.70
C GLY A 44 -0.98 1.52 5.84
N LEU A 45 -0.72 1.87 4.57
CA LEU A 45 0.06 1.03 3.65
C LEU A 45 1.57 1.25 3.80
N VAL A 46 1.96 2.42 4.31
CA VAL A 46 3.33 2.73 4.73
C VAL A 46 3.29 3.40 6.10
N GLU A 47 4.41 3.37 6.81
CA GLU A 47 4.59 4.03 8.10
C GLU A 47 5.92 4.80 8.11
N GLU A 48 5.98 5.86 8.90
CA GLU A 48 7.20 6.64 9.12
C GLU A 48 8.13 5.91 10.09
N VAL A 49 9.42 5.90 9.77
CA VAL A 49 10.50 5.34 10.58
C VAL A 49 11.65 6.34 10.62
N SER A 50 12.61 6.14 11.53
CA SER A 50 13.71 7.08 11.80
C SER A 50 14.50 7.52 10.55
N ASN A 51 14.55 6.68 9.51
CA ASN A 51 15.32 6.89 8.28
C ASN A 51 14.45 7.02 7.01
N GLY A 52 13.15 7.35 7.15
CA GLY A 52 12.25 7.54 6.02
C GLY A 52 10.93 6.80 6.20
N VAL A 53 10.53 6.00 5.19
CA VAL A 53 9.26 5.28 5.20
C VAL A 53 9.46 3.78 4.98
N ARG A 54 8.63 2.97 5.62
CA ARG A 54 8.60 1.51 5.48
C ARG A 54 7.23 1.06 4.98
N VAL A 55 7.21 0.10 4.06
CA VAL A 55 5.96 -0.55 3.63
C VAL A 55 5.46 -1.51 4.71
N THR A 56 4.21 -1.33 5.14
CA THR A 56 3.57 -2.19 6.14
C THR A 56 3.23 -3.55 5.56
N GLN A 57 2.83 -4.50 6.42
CA GLN A 57 2.32 -5.79 5.96
C GLN A 57 1.08 -5.64 5.07
N LEU A 58 0.17 -4.72 5.41
CA LEU A 58 -1.00 -4.39 4.61
C LEU A 58 -0.58 -3.85 3.23
N GLY A 59 0.41 -2.95 3.18
CA GLY A 59 0.98 -2.45 1.93
C GLY A 59 1.47 -3.57 1.01
N ARG A 60 2.17 -4.57 1.56
CA ARG A 60 2.64 -5.73 0.80
C ARG A 60 1.49 -6.61 0.30
N GLN A 61 0.46 -6.84 1.11
CA GLN A 61 -0.74 -7.58 0.71
C GLN A 61 -1.51 -6.88 -0.40
N VAL A 62 -1.75 -5.58 -0.24
CA VAL A 62 -2.41 -4.75 -1.26
C VAL A 62 -1.64 -4.80 -2.56
N ARG A 63 -0.31 -4.65 -2.52
CA ARG A 63 0.53 -4.82 -3.71
C ARG A 63 0.35 -6.20 -4.33
N ALA A 64 0.45 -7.27 -3.54
CA ALA A 64 0.38 -8.65 -4.03
C ALA A 64 -0.97 -8.96 -4.69
N SER A 65 -2.05 -8.40 -4.17
CA SER A 65 -3.39 -8.57 -4.74
C SER A 65 -3.62 -7.82 -6.07
N CYS A 66 -2.73 -6.88 -6.42
CA CYS A 66 -2.76 -6.11 -7.66
C CYS A 66 -4.18 -5.58 -8.03
N PRO A 67 -4.78 -4.71 -7.18
CA PRO A 67 -6.15 -4.25 -7.40
C PRO A 67 -6.28 -3.56 -8.76
N PRO A 68 -7.34 -3.86 -9.53
CA PRO A 68 -7.51 -3.34 -10.87
C PRO A 68 -7.67 -1.81 -10.85
N PHE A 69 -7.18 -1.17 -11.92
CA PHE A 69 -7.42 0.24 -12.16
C PHE A 69 -8.85 0.42 -12.67
N GLY A 70 -9.64 1.28 -12.01
CA GLY A 70 -10.92 1.73 -12.56
C GLY A 70 -10.67 2.83 -13.59
N TYR A 71 -11.30 2.77 -14.77
CA TYR A 71 -11.17 3.80 -15.80
C TYR A 71 -11.40 5.21 -15.21
N GLY A 72 -10.34 6.02 -15.15
CA GLY A 72 -10.38 7.40 -14.65
C GLY A 72 -10.48 7.56 -13.13
N GLY A 73 -10.31 6.50 -12.34
CA GLY A 73 -10.48 6.53 -10.88
C GLY A 73 -9.39 5.78 -10.10
N PRO A 74 -9.41 5.87 -8.76
CA PRO A 74 -8.45 5.16 -7.92
C PRO A 74 -8.62 3.64 -8.04
N ARG A 75 -7.52 2.90 -7.86
CA ARG A 75 -7.56 1.45 -7.63
C ARG A 75 -8.29 1.20 -6.32
N VAL A 76 -9.21 0.24 -6.32
CA VAL A 76 -9.96 -0.11 -5.12
C VAL A 76 -9.51 -1.48 -4.66
N TRP A 77 -8.92 -1.53 -3.47
CA TRP A 77 -8.66 -2.78 -2.77
C TRP A 77 -9.76 -3.04 -1.75
N ALA A 78 -10.26 -4.28 -1.72
CA ALA A 78 -11.19 -4.75 -0.69
C ALA A 78 -10.67 -6.08 -0.15
N GLY A 79 -10.45 -6.15 1.17
CA GLY A 79 -9.95 -7.35 1.81
C GLY A 79 -10.20 -7.38 3.30
N VAL A 80 -10.03 -8.57 3.88
CA VAL A 80 -10.17 -8.79 5.32
C VAL A 80 -8.83 -8.50 5.98
N VAL A 81 -8.83 -7.59 6.94
CA VAL A 81 -7.65 -7.30 7.78
C VAL A 81 -7.92 -7.88 9.16
N GLU A 82 -7.01 -8.70 9.66
CA GLU A 82 -7.06 -9.13 11.05
C GLU A 82 -6.75 -7.96 11.97
N ALA A 83 -7.52 -7.84 13.05
CA ALA A 83 -7.40 -6.73 13.99
C ALA A 83 -6.12 -6.79 14.84
N ASP A 84 -5.35 -7.87 14.70
CA ASP A 84 -4.12 -8.10 15.43
C ASP A 84 -3.10 -8.61 14.43
N GLY A 85 -1.90 -8.03 14.41
CA GLY A 85 -0.83 -8.33 13.45
C GLY A 85 -0.26 -9.76 13.53
N THR A 86 -1.03 -10.70 14.04
CA THR A 86 -0.63 -12.08 14.30
C THR A 86 -1.40 -13.02 13.37
N MET A 87 -0.67 -13.63 12.46
CA MET A 87 -1.19 -14.60 11.49
C MET A 87 -1.52 -15.93 12.19
N LYS A 88 -2.64 -16.55 11.81
CA LYS A 88 -2.80 -18.01 11.95
C LYS A 88 -2.69 -18.61 10.53
N PRO A 89 -1.81 -19.59 10.28
CA PRO A 89 -1.82 -20.27 8.99
C PRO A 89 -3.13 -21.04 8.86
N ALA A 90 -3.82 -20.87 7.72
CA ALA A 90 -4.95 -21.71 7.37
C ALA A 90 -4.40 -23.14 7.17
N ALA A 91 -4.81 -24.06 8.05
CA ALA A 91 -4.52 -25.47 7.92
C ALA A 91 -5.09 -25.97 6.59
N THR A 92 -4.22 -26.54 5.77
CA THR A 92 -4.60 -27.28 4.56
C THR A 92 -5.31 -28.56 4.99
N ALA A 93 -6.51 -28.78 4.46
CA ALA A 93 -7.19 -30.09 4.50
C ALA A 93 -6.73 -30.93 3.31
#